data_AF-V4VBV4-F1
#
_entry.id   AF-V4VBV4-F1
#
_cell.length_a   1.000
_cell.length_b   1.000
_cell.length_c   1.000
_cell.angle_alpha   90.00
_cell.angle_beta   90.00
_cell.angle_gamma   90.00
#
_symmetry.space_group_name_H-M   'P 1'
#
loop_
_entity.id
_entity.type
_entity.pdbx_description
1 polymer ?
#
loop_
_entity_poly.entity_id
_entity_poly.type
_entity_poly.pdbx_seq_one_letter_code
_entity_poly.pdbx_strand_id
1 'polypeptide(L)'
;MNYADLNRRITVKAITGSTSSKETSDSSEVKEEKSEIYSTNMTEAMGAVLTYRHELGMTYNFIRPDLIVGSCLQTPEDVDKLRQIGVKTIFCLQQDPDLEYFGVDIIAIQEYAKTYDDIQHIRAEIRDFDAFDLRMRLPAVISKLYKAINRNGGVTYVHCTAGLGRAPAVALAYMFWVLGYKLNEAHRLLLSKRPCFPKLDAIKSATADILTGLRKELVTFSWKGKNCTSVEISGIDIGWGQRMPLTFDKEQGLWILKRELPEGRYEYKYIVDGEWTCNKYELVTSPNKDGHVNNYVQVDDAPSSVSEALRNRLTSDDFDLTKDELHKIRAFLEACPDYE
;
A
#
# COMPACT_ATOMS: atom_id res chain seq x y z
N MET A 1 15.52 -16.55 40.19
CA MET A 1 15.55 -15.76 38.95
C MET A 1 16.30 -16.57 37.91
N ASN A 2 15.56 -17.23 37.02
CA ASN A 2 16.10 -17.86 35.82
C ASN A 2 14.90 -18.09 34.89
N TYR A 3 14.90 -17.39 33.76
CA TYR A 3 13.94 -17.54 32.67
C TYR A 3 14.71 -18.16 31.50
N ALA A 4 14.53 -19.45 31.29
CA ALA A 4 14.89 -20.13 30.05
C ALA A 4 14.09 -21.44 29.98
N ASP A 5 13.77 -21.82 28.74
CA ASP A 5 13.07 -23.02 28.30
C ASP A 5 11.56 -23.09 28.49
N LEU A 6 10.83 -22.70 27.43
CA LEU A 6 9.94 -23.68 26.81
C LEU A 6 9.78 -23.45 25.30
N ASN A 7 10.54 -24.22 24.52
CA ASN A 7 10.22 -24.58 23.15
C ASN A 7 8.82 -25.23 23.11
N ARG A 8 7.90 -24.71 22.28
CA ARG A 8 6.79 -25.54 21.79
C ARG A 8 6.30 -25.14 20.40
N ARG A 9 6.59 -26.05 19.46
CA ARG A 9 5.96 -26.29 18.16
C ARG A 9 4.45 -26.06 18.21
N ILE A 10 3.91 -25.28 17.28
CA ILE A 10 2.47 -25.27 16.99
C ILE A 10 2.25 -26.00 15.67
N THR A 11 1.68 -27.21 15.80
CA THR A 11 1.17 -28.03 14.72
C THR A 11 -0.29 -27.63 14.48
N VAL A 12 -0.63 -27.21 13.27
CA VAL A 12 -2.01 -26.95 12.87
C VAL A 12 -2.78 -28.27 12.82
N LYS A 13 -3.88 -28.37 13.57
CA LYS A 13 -4.84 -29.47 13.48
C LYS A 13 -6.26 -28.93 13.33
N ALA A 14 -6.99 -29.49 12.38
CA ALA A 14 -8.31 -29.08 11.94
C ALA A 14 -9.45 -29.67 12.80
N ILE A 15 -10.43 -28.80 13.11
CA ILE A 15 -11.90 -28.92 13.16
C ILE A 15 -12.56 -29.97 14.10
N THR A 16 -13.49 -29.51 14.97
CA THR A 16 -14.96 -29.79 14.96
C THR A 16 -15.65 -29.07 16.14
N GLY A 17 -16.82 -28.47 15.92
CA GLY A 17 -17.49 -27.57 16.86
C GLY A 17 -18.52 -28.19 17.81
N SER A 18 -18.98 -27.38 18.78
CA SER A 18 -20.37 -27.25 19.28
C SER A 18 -20.45 -26.45 20.60
N THR A 19 -21.37 -25.47 20.62
CA THR A 19 -22.14 -24.89 21.75
C THR A 19 -21.50 -23.94 22.78
N SER A 20 -21.76 -22.64 22.53
CA SER A 20 -22.41 -21.63 23.41
C SER A 20 -22.00 -21.51 24.87
N SER A 21 -21.29 -20.42 25.19
CA SER A 21 -21.78 -19.29 26.04
C SER A 21 -20.62 -18.43 26.57
N LYS A 22 -20.34 -17.30 25.89
CA LYS A 22 -19.68 -16.04 26.34
C LYS A 22 -18.95 -15.38 25.15
N GLU A 23 -19.66 -14.64 24.31
CA GLU A 23 -19.07 -14.06 23.07
C GLU A 23 -18.71 -12.57 23.14
N THR A 24 -18.78 -11.92 24.30
CA THR A 24 -18.37 -10.49 24.38
C THR A 24 -16.89 -10.27 24.68
N SER A 25 -16.20 -11.17 25.39
CA SER A 25 -14.75 -11.06 25.63
C SER A 25 -13.90 -11.66 24.50
N ASP A 26 -14.39 -12.72 23.86
CA ASP A 26 -13.67 -13.48 22.84
C ASP A 26 -13.52 -12.65 21.54
N SER A 27 -14.52 -11.83 21.20
CA SER A 27 -14.51 -11.01 19.99
C SER A 27 -13.51 -9.84 20.03
N SER A 28 -13.28 -9.23 21.20
CA SER A 28 -12.33 -8.13 21.36
C SER A 28 -10.89 -8.64 21.39
N GLU A 29 -10.62 -9.74 22.09
CA GLU A 29 -9.30 -10.36 22.15
C GLU A 29 -8.85 -10.84 20.76
N VAL A 30 -9.74 -11.45 19.97
CA VAL A 30 -9.46 -11.84 18.58
C VAL A 30 -9.17 -10.63 17.68
N LYS A 31 -9.87 -9.51 17.85
CA LYS A 31 -9.60 -8.28 17.10
C LYS A 31 -8.26 -7.67 17.47
N GLU A 32 -7.90 -7.65 18.75
CA GLU A 32 -6.60 -7.18 19.22
C GLU A 32 -5.46 -8.04 18.66
N GLU A 33 -5.57 -9.36 18.68
CA GLU A 33 -4.57 -10.25 18.09
C GLU A 33 -4.39 -9.99 16.58
N LYS A 34 -5.50 -9.86 15.85
CA LYS A 34 -5.47 -9.51 14.42
C LYS A 34 -4.83 -8.15 14.16
N SER A 35 -5.10 -7.15 15.01
CA SER A 35 -4.52 -5.81 14.98
C SER A 35 -3.00 -5.84 15.18
N GLU A 36 -2.52 -6.63 16.15
CA GLU A 36 -1.08 -6.78 16.41
C GLU A 36 -0.38 -7.47 15.24
N ILE A 37 -0.91 -8.59 14.74
CA ILE A 37 -0.35 -9.28 13.55
C ILE A 37 -0.29 -8.33 12.35
N TYR A 38 -1.37 -7.59 12.09
CA TYR A 38 -1.41 -6.62 10.99
C TYR A 38 -0.38 -5.50 11.19
N SER A 39 -0.22 -5.01 12.42
CA SER A 39 0.74 -3.94 12.76
C SER A 39 2.19 -4.41 12.63
N THR A 40 2.49 -5.65 13.00
CA THR A 40 3.81 -6.27 12.78
C THR A 40 4.10 -6.39 11.28
N ASN A 41 3.19 -6.98 10.51
CA ASN A 41 3.34 -7.11 9.05
C ASN A 41 3.52 -5.73 8.38
N MET A 42 2.78 -4.73 8.86
CA MET A 42 2.91 -3.36 8.40
C MET A 42 4.29 -2.78 8.72
N THR A 43 4.80 -2.97 9.92
CA THR A 43 6.13 -2.47 10.32
C THR A 43 7.22 -3.10 9.46
N GLU A 44 7.14 -4.40 9.21
CA GLU A 44 8.07 -5.13 8.34
C GLU A 44 8.00 -4.65 6.88
N ALA A 45 6.79 -4.54 6.32
CA ALA A 45 6.57 -4.13 4.93
C ALA A 45 6.79 -2.63 4.68
N MET A 46 6.61 -1.79 5.70
CA MET A 46 6.67 -0.34 5.56
C MET A 46 7.93 0.30 6.10
N GLY A 47 8.73 -0.40 6.90
CA GLY A 47 9.94 0.17 7.47
C GLY A 47 9.70 1.25 8.54
N ALA A 48 8.47 1.37 9.04
CA ALA A 48 8.07 2.39 10.00
C ALA A 48 7.22 1.76 11.11
N VAL A 49 7.55 2.07 12.36
CA VAL A 49 6.77 1.68 13.54
C VAL A 49 5.49 2.50 13.57
N LEU A 50 4.43 1.91 13.04
CA LEU A 50 3.07 2.42 13.11
C LEU A 50 2.18 1.28 13.64
N THR A 51 1.11 1.62 14.34
CA THR A 51 0.20 0.60 14.91
C THR A 51 -1.22 0.89 14.45
N TYR A 52 -1.90 -0.17 14.02
CA TYR A 52 -3.33 -0.15 13.76
C TYR A 52 -4.06 -0.96 14.82
N ARG A 53 -5.13 -0.40 15.36
CA ARG A 53 -5.94 -0.97 16.44
C ARG A 53 -7.39 -0.98 15.99
N HIS A 54 -7.80 -2.05 15.32
CA HIS A 54 -9.13 -2.17 14.71
C HIS A 54 -10.25 -2.12 15.75
N GLU A 55 -10.04 -2.69 16.92
CA GLU A 55 -11.03 -2.71 18.02
C GLU A 55 -11.34 -1.32 18.60
N LEU A 56 -10.53 -0.29 18.30
CA LEU A 56 -10.80 1.11 18.69
C LEU A 56 -11.74 1.85 17.73
N GLY A 57 -12.24 1.17 16.69
CA GLY A 57 -13.18 1.73 15.72
C GLY A 57 -12.52 2.54 14.60
N MET A 58 -13.36 3.19 13.80
CA MET A 58 -12.94 4.06 12.70
C MET A 58 -12.22 5.31 13.24
N THR A 59 -10.98 5.55 12.79
CA THR A 59 -10.16 6.73 13.14
C THR A 59 -9.81 7.54 11.90
N TYR A 60 -9.68 8.85 12.02
CA TYR A 60 -9.35 9.71 10.89
C TYR A 60 -8.82 11.09 11.30
N ASN A 61 -8.23 11.80 10.35
CA ASN A 61 -7.78 13.18 10.52
C ASN A 61 -8.12 14.02 9.28
N PHE A 62 -8.60 15.24 9.51
CA PHE A 62 -8.68 16.25 8.46
C PHE A 62 -7.26 16.67 8.04
N ILE A 63 -6.92 16.41 6.78
CA ILE A 63 -5.67 16.89 6.17
C ILE A 63 -5.88 18.31 5.65
N ARG A 64 -7.06 18.55 5.08
CA ARG A 64 -7.62 19.84 4.68
C ARG A 64 -9.10 19.90 5.11
N PRO A 65 -9.75 21.07 5.11
CA PRO A 65 -11.19 21.16 5.41
C PRO A 65 -12.07 20.28 4.51
N ASP A 66 -11.62 19.98 3.29
CA ASP A 66 -12.32 19.20 2.26
C ASP A 66 -11.80 17.76 2.10
N LEU A 67 -10.74 17.37 2.82
CA LEU A 67 -10.06 16.08 2.63
C LEU A 67 -9.68 15.43 3.96
N ILE A 68 -10.22 14.24 4.19
CA ILE A 68 -9.95 13.38 5.34
C ILE A 68 -9.19 12.14 4.88
N VAL A 69 -8.22 11.72 5.69
CA VAL A 69 -7.58 10.39 5.59
C VAL A 69 -7.92 9.59 6.85
N GLY A 70 -8.38 8.36 6.67
CA GLY A 70 -8.79 7.51 7.78
C GLY A 70 -8.62 6.00 7.57
N SER A 71 -8.91 5.26 8.64
CA SER A 71 -9.03 3.80 8.62
C SER A 71 -10.35 3.35 8.00
N CYS A 72 -10.56 2.05 7.86
CA CYS A 72 -11.81 1.52 7.35
C CYS A 72 -13.01 1.89 8.23
N LEU A 73 -14.16 2.09 7.56
CA LEU A 73 -15.46 1.92 8.20
C LEU A 73 -15.58 0.46 8.63
N GLN A 74 -16.24 0.22 9.75
CA GLN A 74 -16.43 -1.12 10.30
C GLN A 74 -17.88 -1.57 10.25
N THR A 75 -18.81 -0.60 10.26
CA THR A 75 -20.25 -0.81 10.37
C THR A 75 -21.02 0.19 9.50
N PRO A 76 -22.27 -0.11 9.11
CA PRO A 76 -23.15 0.85 8.45
C PRO A 76 -23.29 2.19 9.19
N GLU A 77 -23.32 2.17 10.53
CA GLU A 77 -23.44 3.37 11.37
C GLU A 77 -22.24 4.32 11.25
N ASP A 78 -21.08 3.84 10.78
CA ASP A 78 -19.96 4.72 10.47
C ASP A 78 -20.25 5.67 9.30
N VAL A 79 -21.16 5.31 8.39
CA VAL A 79 -21.65 6.20 7.33
C VAL A 79 -22.33 7.42 7.95
N ASP A 80 -23.16 7.25 8.98
CA ASP A 80 -23.84 8.36 9.65
C ASP A 80 -22.84 9.31 10.32
N LYS A 81 -21.79 8.76 10.95
CA LYS A 81 -20.72 9.56 11.56
C LYS A 81 -20.02 10.43 10.52
N LEU A 82 -19.77 9.89 9.31
CA LEU A 82 -19.16 10.64 8.21
C LEU A 82 -20.12 11.69 7.63
N ARG A 83 -21.41 11.37 7.48
CA ARG A 83 -22.42 12.34 7.04
C ARG A 83 -22.55 13.52 7.99
N GLN A 84 -22.52 13.27 9.31
CA GLN A 84 -22.59 14.32 10.34
C GLN A 84 -21.46 15.37 10.24
N ILE A 85 -20.31 14.98 9.70
CA ILE A 85 -19.17 15.89 9.49
C ILE A 85 -19.07 16.41 8.04
N GLY A 86 -20.13 16.22 7.23
CA GLY A 86 -20.23 16.76 5.88
C GLY A 86 -19.50 15.96 4.79
N VAL A 87 -19.17 14.69 5.05
CA VAL A 87 -18.61 13.82 4.02
C VAL A 87 -19.67 13.52 2.96
N LYS A 88 -19.30 13.75 1.70
CA LYS A 88 -20.11 13.43 0.52
C LYS A 88 -19.54 12.29 -0.31
N THR A 89 -18.26 11.96 -0.12
CA THR A 89 -17.60 10.85 -0.84
C THR A 89 -16.82 10.00 0.15
N ILE A 90 -17.21 8.73 0.29
CA ILE A 90 -16.42 7.69 0.95
C ILE A 90 -15.65 6.96 -0.14
N PHE A 91 -14.31 7.08 -0.13
CA PHE A 91 -13.43 6.55 -1.15
C PHE A 91 -12.58 5.42 -0.57
N CYS A 92 -13.04 4.20 -0.80
CA CYS A 92 -12.50 2.95 -0.25
C CYS A 92 -11.44 2.33 -1.17
N LEU A 93 -10.24 2.10 -0.64
CA LEU A 93 -9.11 1.50 -1.36
C LEU A 93 -8.90 0.01 -1.06
N GLN A 94 -9.75 -0.58 -0.21
CA GLN A 94 -9.58 -1.96 0.25
C GLN A 94 -9.98 -2.98 -0.80
N GLN A 95 -9.25 -4.09 -0.84
CA GLN A 95 -9.65 -5.33 -1.52
C GLN A 95 -10.47 -6.20 -0.56
N ASP A 96 -11.20 -7.16 -1.12
CA ASP A 96 -12.02 -8.09 -0.32
C ASP A 96 -11.21 -8.83 0.76
N PRO A 97 -9.97 -9.33 0.51
CA PRO A 97 -9.17 -9.95 1.56
C PRO A 97 -8.87 -9.04 2.76
N ASP A 98 -8.77 -7.71 2.54
CA ASP A 98 -8.56 -6.75 3.63
C ASP A 98 -9.78 -6.70 4.56
N LEU A 99 -10.97 -6.75 3.95
CA LEU A 99 -12.26 -6.66 4.62
C LEU A 99 -12.58 -7.96 5.34
N GLU A 100 -12.38 -9.10 4.67
CA GLU A 100 -12.54 -10.45 5.21
C GLU A 100 -11.65 -10.67 6.44
N TYR A 101 -10.39 -10.21 6.40
CA TYR A 101 -9.46 -10.36 7.53
C TYR A 101 -10.03 -9.75 8.81
N PHE A 102 -10.68 -8.59 8.74
CA PHE A 102 -11.30 -7.92 9.89
C PHE A 102 -12.80 -8.20 10.07
N GLY A 103 -13.42 -8.99 9.18
CA GLY A 103 -14.85 -9.30 9.22
C GLY A 103 -15.74 -8.09 8.94
N VAL A 104 -15.30 -7.18 8.05
CA VAL A 104 -16.07 -6.00 7.66
C VAL A 104 -17.01 -6.35 6.51
N ASP A 105 -18.32 -6.17 6.71
CA ASP A 105 -19.34 -6.35 5.68
C ASP A 105 -19.44 -5.09 4.80
N ILE A 106 -18.65 -5.08 3.72
CA ILE A 106 -18.64 -3.96 2.78
C ILE A 106 -19.95 -3.80 2.02
N ILE A 107 -20.69 -4.89 1.81
CA ILE A 107 -21.96 -4.85 1.08
C ILE A 107 -23.00 -4.13 1.93
N ALA A 108 -23.11 -4.46 3.22
CA ALA A 108 -23.99 -3.77 4.15
C ALA A 108 -23.67 -2.26 4.23
N ILE A 109 -22.38 -1.89 4.27
CA ILE A 109 -21.95 -0.47 4.27
C ILE A 109 -22.36 0.23 2.98
N GLN A 110 -22.15 -0.40 1.81
CA GLN A 110 -22.52 0.16 0.52
C GLN A 110 -24.04 0.30 0.36
N GLU A 111 -24.80 -0.71 0.77
CA GLU A 111 -26.27 -0.68 0.73
C GLU A 111 -26.84 0.40 1.64
N TYR A 112 -26.29 0.54 2.85
CA TYR A 112 -26.68 1.61 3.77
C TYR A 112 -26.31 3.00 3.24
N ALA A 113 -25.12 3.18 2.66
CA ALA A 113 -24.76 4.45 2.04
C ALA A 113 -25.72 4.83 0.89
N LYS A 114 -26.22 3.86 0.12
CA LYS A 114 -27.18 4.07 -0.97
C LYS A 114 -28.57 4.52 -0.50
N THR A 115 -28.91 4.41 0.78
CA THR A 115 -30.18 4.92 1.30
C THR A 115 -30.21 6.45 1.42
N TYR A 116 -29.06 7.11 1.20
CA TYR A 116 -28.89 8.55 1.29
C TYR A 116 -28.53 9.15 -0.08
N ASP A 117 -28.99 10.36 -0.35
CA ASP A 117 -28.74 11.11 -1.59
C ASP A 117 -27.54 12.07 -1.49
N ASP A 118 -27.05 12.31 -0.27
CA ASP A 118 -26.01 13.29 0.04
C ASP A 118 -24.60 12.69 0.25
N ILE A 119 -24.46 11.36 0.21
CA ILE A 119 -23.18 10.66 0.33
C ILE A 119 -23.06 9.52 -0.69
N GLN A 120 -21.86 9.32 -1.23
CA GLN A 120 -21.56 8.25 -2.16
C GLN A 120 -20.41 7.38 -1.66
N HIS A 121 -20.60 6.07 -1.64
CA HIS A 121 -19.52 5.11 -1.42
C HIS A 121 -18.93 4.64 -2.76
N ILE A 122 -17.61 4.75 -2.92
CA ILE A 122 -16.87 4.38 -4.12
C ILE A 122 -15.73 3.45 -3.74
N ARG A 123 -15.56 2.34 -4.47
CA ARG A 123 -14.39 1.46 -4.37
C ARG A 123 -13.41 1.72 -5.51
N ALA A 124 -12.13 1.81 -5.16
CA ALA A 124 -11.01 1.98 -6.07
C ALA A 124 -9.80 1.21 -5.52
N GLU A 125 -9.81 -0.09 -5.76
CA GLU A 125 -8.97 -1.03 -5.02
C GLU A 125 -7.47 -0.91 -5.32
N ILE A 126 -6.67 -1.04 -4.27
CA ILE A 126 -5.21 -1.13 -4.28
C ILE A 126 -4.80 -2.21 -3.27
N ARG A 127 -3.94 -3.14 -3.67
CA ARG A 127 -3.46 -4.25 -2.83
C ARG A 127 -2.64 -3.74 -1.64
N ASP A 128 -2.87 -4.31 -0.46
CA ASP A 128 -2.12 -3.94 0.73
C ASP A 128 -0.68 -4.44 0.70
N PHE A 129 0.20 -3.73 1.42
CA PHE A 129 1.64 -4.04 1.51
C PHE A 129 2.35 -4.21 0.16
N ASP A 130 1.88 -3.48 -0.86
CA ASP A 130 2.40 -3.55 -2.21
C ASP A 130 2.61 -2.15 -2.80
N ALA A 131 3.86 -1.69 -2.78
CA ALA A 131 4.23 -0.40 -3.35
C ALA A 131 4.19 -0.39 -4.88
N PHE A 132 4.34 -1.56 -5.51
CA PHE A 132 4.26 -1.69 -6.96
C PHE A 132 2.82 -1.56 -7.44
N ASP A 133 1.89 -2.30 -6.82
CA ASP A 133 0.47 -2.16 -7.14
C ASP A 133 -0.01 -0.73 -6.87
N LEU A 134 0.40 -0.12 -5.74
CA LEU A 134 0.12 1.29 -5.48
C LEU A 134 0.60 2.20 -6.62
N ARG A 135 1.86 2.08 -7.06
CA ARG A 135 2.41 2.86 -8.18
C ARG A 135 1.58 2.67 -9.46
N MET A 136 1.26 1.42 -9.82
CA MET A 136 0.53 1.11 -11.05
C MET A 136 -0.93 1.57 -11.01
N ARG A 137 -1.57 1.55 -9.83
CA ARG A 137 -2.98 1.88 -9.65
C ARG A 137 -3.24 3.37 -9.46
N LEU A 138 -2.28 4.11 -8.90
CA LEU A 138 -2.41 5.55 -8.61
C LEU A 138 -3.03 6.38 -9.76
N PRO A 139 -2.59 6.25 -11.03
CA PRO A 139 -3.15 7.07 -12.12
C PRO A 139 -4.67 6.88 -12.30
N ALA A 140 -5.15 5.63 -12.30
CA ALA A 140 -6.57 5.32 -12.44
C ALA A 140 -7.37 5.68 -11.17
N VAL A 141 -6.81 5.41 -10.00
CA VAL A 141 -7.45 5.71 -8.71
C VAL A 141 -7.62 7.22 -8.51
N ILE A 142 -6.60 8.02 -8.84
CA ILE A 142 -6.68 9.49 -8.73
C ILE A 142 -7.64 10.06 -9.76
N SER A 143 -7.75 9.48 -10.96
CA SER A 143 -8.78 9.88 -11.93
C SER A 143 -10.19 9.68 -11.35
N LYS A 144 -10.48 8.50 -10.80
CA LYS A 144 -11.78 8.19 -10.18
C LYS A 144 -12.07 9.13 -8.99
N LEU A 145 -11.07 9.39 -8.14
CA LEU A 145 -11.18 10.34 -7.02
C LEU A 145 -11.44 11.77 -7.50
N TYR A 146 -10.68 12.26 -8.47
CA TYR A 146 -10.82 13.60 -9.03
C TYR A 146 -12.23 13.84 -9.58
N LYS A 147 -12.74 12.90 -10.36
CA LYS A 147 -14.10 12.97 -10.92
C LYS A 147 -15.17 12.90 -9.84
N ALA A 148 -15.00 12.03 -8.85
CA ALA A 148 -15.92 11.94 -7.72
C ALA A 148 -15.98 13.25 -6.92
N ILE A 149 -14.83 13.86 -6.61
CA ILE A 149 -14.76 15.14 -5.90
C ILE A 149 -15.40 16.26 -6.71
N ASN A 150 -15.11 16.35 -8.01
CA ASN A 150 -15.71 17.36 -8.88
C ASN A 150 -17.24 17.23 -8.98
N ARG A 151 -17.76 16.01 -8.96
CA ARG A 151 -19.20 15.74 -9.02
C ARG A 151 -19.90 16.01 -7.69
N ASN A 152 -19.32 15.51 -6.59
CA ASN A 152 -20.01 15.45 -5.31
C ASN A 152 -19.75 16.69 -4.43
N GLY A 153 -18.56 17.31 -4.57
CA GLY A 153 -18.10 18.38 -3.69
C GLY A 153 -18.00 17.95 -2.23
N GLY A 154 -18.13 18.91 -1.31
CA GLY A 154 -18.13 18.66 0.14
C GLY A 154 -16.82 18.05 0.66
N VAL A 155 -16.90 17.32 1.76
CA VAL A 155 -15.74 16.64 2.35
C VAL A 155 -15.57 15.24 1.74
N THR A 156 -14.34 14.87 1.43
CA THR A 156 -14.01 13.52 0.92
C THR A 156 -13.23 12.73 1.95
N TYR A 157 -13.68 11.52 2.21
CA TYR A 157 -13.08 10.56 3.13
C TYR A 157 -12.33 9.48 2.35
N VAL A 158 -11.00 9.59 2.27
CA VAL A 158 -10.15 8.58 1.62
C VAL A 158 -9.66 7.60 2.67
N HIS A 159 -9.94 6.30 2.47
CA HIS A 159 -9.52 5.27 3.43
C HIS A 159 -9.00 3.99 2.77
N CYS A 160 -8.19 3.28 3.56
CA CYS A 160 -7.83 1.88 3.32
C CYS A 160 -8.15 1.10 4.59
N THR A 161 -7.37 0.07 4.96
CA THR A 161 -7.56 -0.64 6.24
C THR A 161 -7.22 0.25 7.43
N ALA A 162 -5.95 0.64 7.57
CA ALA A 162 -5.49 1.43 8.71
C ALA A 162 -5.44 2.95 8.45
N GLY A 163 -5.51 3.38 7.20
CA GLY A 163 -5.27 4.78 6.83
C GLY A 163 -3.82 5.20 7.01
N LEU A 164 -2.86 4.28 6.86
CA LEU A 164 -1.45 4.50 7.15
C LEU A 164 -0.52 4.32 5.94
N GLY A 165 -0.98 3.67 4.87
CA GLY A 165 -0.22 3.47 3.63
C GLY A 165 -0.96 3.98 2.39
N ARG A 166 -1.85 3.15 1.84
CA ARG A 166 -2.59 3.42 0.59
C ARG A 166 -3.38 4.73 0.60
N ALA A 167 -4.21 4.96 1.62
CA ALA A 167 -5.03 6.18 1.71
C ALA A 167 -4.20 7.47 1.85
N PRO A 168 -3.19 7.55 2.75
CA PRO A 168 -2.24 8.65 2.76
C PRO A 168 -1.57 8.89 1.40
N ALA A 169 -1.17 7.83 0.69
CA ALA A 169 -0.53 7.95 -0.62
C ALA A 169 -1.47 8.54 -1.68
N VAL A 170 -2.72 8.07 -1.73
CA VAL A 170 -3.76 8.58 -2.64
C VAL A 170 -4.11 10.04 -2.32
N ALA A 171 -4.28 10.40 -1.06
CA ALA A 171 -4.52 11.79 -0.65
C ALA A 171 -3.34 12.70 -1.00
N LEU A 172 -2.11 12.24 -0.78
CA LEU A 172 -0.90 12.99 -1.11
C LEU A 172 -0.75 13.19 -2.63
N ALA A 173 -0.96 12.14 -3.43
CA ALA A 173 -0.95 12.23 -4.89
C ALA A 173 -2.06 13.16 -5.40
N TYR A 174 -3.24 13.16 -4.79
CA TYR A 174 -4.30 14.11 -5.12
C TYR A 174 -3.87 15.56 -4.83
N MET A 175 -3.34 15.85 -3.63
CA MET A 175 -2.84 17.18 -3.30
C MET A 175 -1.75 17.66 -4.28
N PHE A 176 -0.88 16.73 -4.71
CA PHE A 176 0.21 17.02 -5.63
C PHE A 176 -0.27 17.24 -7.07
N TRP A 177 -0.95 16.25 -7.66
CA TRP A 177 -1.34 16.26 -9.08
C TRP A 177 -2.55 17.16 -9.36
N VAL A 178 -3.49 17.21 -8.42
CA VAL A 178 -4.75 17.92 -8.60
C VAL A 178 -4.66 19.31 -7.99
N LEU A 179 -4.35 19.41 -6.71
CA LEU A 179 -4.37 20.70 -6.01
C LEU A 179 -3.11 21.55 -6.25
N GLY A 180 -2.09 21.00 -6.93
CA GLY A 180 -0.89 21.72 -7.35
C GLY A 180 0.08 22.03 -6.20
N TYR A 181 0.01 21.31 -5.08
CA TYR A 181 0.99 21.43 -4.01
C TYR A 181 2.37 20.96 -4.49
N LYS A 182 3.44 21.47 -3.89
CA LYS A 182 4.73 20.77 -3.95
C LYS A 182 4.63 19.46 -3.18
N LEU A 183 5.24 18.37 -3.70
CA LEU A 183 5.13 17.05 -3.07
C LEU A 183 5.62 17.07 -1.61
N ASN A 184 6.76 17.71 -1.34
CA ASN A 184 7.32 17.83 0.01
C ASN A 184 6.51 18.72 0.96
N GLU A 185 5.80 19.73 0.44
CA GLU A 185 4.89 20.56 1.24
C GLU A 185 3.63 19.79 1.61
N ALA A 186 3.02 19.11 0.65
CA ALA A 186 1.86 18.26 0.89
C ALA A 186 2.20 17.11 1.85
N HIS A 187 3.38 16.51 1.71
CA HIS A 187 3.86 15.46 2.60
C HIS A 187 4.02 15.95 4.05
N ARG A 188 4.65 17.12 4.25
CA ARG A 188 4.78 17.73 5.58
C ARG A 188 3.42 18.07 6.19
N LEU A 189 2.48 18.60 5.39
CA LEU A 189 1.13 18.89 5.86
C LEU A 189 0.42 17.60 6.30
N LEU A 190 0.47 16.55 5.47
CA LEU A 190 -0.12 15.25 5.78
C LEU A 190 0.43 14.67 7.09
N LEU A 191 1.76 14.60 7.23
CA LEU A 191 2.40 14.06 8.43
C LEU A 191 2.16 14.92 9.68
N SER A 192 1.95 16.23 9.52
CA SER A 192 1.58 17.12 10.65
C SER A 192 0.17 16.82 11.22
N LYS A 193 -0.68 16.17 10.43
CA LYS A 193 -2.07 15.84 10.79
C LYS A 193 -2.27 14.37 11.12
N ARG A 194 -1.53 13.49 10.46
CA ARG A 194 -1.62 12.04 10.64
C ARG A 194 -0.24 11.39 10.43
N PRO A 195 0.40 10.88 11.50
CA PRO A 195 1.58 10.03 11.37
C PRO A 195 1.25 8.80 10.51
N CYS A 196 1.92 8.67 9.37
CA CYS A 196 1.67 7.61 8.39
C CYS A 196 2.89 7.42 7.48
N PHE A 197 2.79 6.53 6.50
CA PHE A 197 3.86 6.22 5.56
C PHE A 197 3.32 6.15 4.11
N PRO A 198 3.17 7.31 3.42
CA PRO A 198 2.47 7.45 2.14
C PRO A 198 3.25 6.99 0.90
N LYS A 199 4.34 6.23 1.07
CA LYS A 199 5.13 5.62 -0.04
C LYS A 199 5.51 6.64 -1.13
N LEU A 200 6.32 7.66 -0.78
CA LEU A 200 6.71 8.73 -1.70
C LEU A 200 7.25 8.22 -3.04
N ASP A 201 8.09 7.18 -3.02
CA ASP A 201 8.69 6.63 -4.25
C ASP A 201 7.65 6.08 -5.23
N ALA A 202 6.53 5.52 -4.74
CA ALA A 202 5.43 5.07 -5.58
C ALA A 202 4.74 6.27 -6.27
N ILE A 203 4.55 7.38 -5.54
CA ILE A 203 3.97 8.62 -6.09
C ILE A 203 4.90 9.25 -7.13
N LYS A 204 6.19 9.37 -6.81
CA LYS A 204 7.21 9.90 -7.72
C LYS A 204 7.28 9.07 -9.01
N SER A 205 7.34 7.75 -8.87
CA SER A 205 7.42 6.83 -10.01
C SER A 205 6.14 6.88 -10.85
N ALA A 206 4.95 6.88 -10.24
CA ALA A 206 3.68 7.02 -10.98
C ALA A 206 3.58 8.38 -11.71
N THR A 207 4.12 9.44 -11.12
CA THR A 207 4.22 10.77 -11.77
C THR A 207 5.11 10.70 -13.02
N ALA A 208 6.28 10.07 -12.89
CA ALA A 208 7.18 9.85 -14.01
C ALA A 208 6.53 8.99 -15.10
N ASP A 209 5.81 7.94 -14.73
CA ASP A 209 5.14 7.03 -15.66
C ASP A 209 4.07 7.75 -16.50
N ILE A 210 3.30 8.67 -15.91
CA ILE A 210 2.34 9.49 -16.66
C ILE A 210 3.07 10.40 -17.67
N LEU A 211 4.19 11.00 -17.27
CA LEU A 211 4.87 12.04 -18.06
C LEU A 211 5.83 11.48 -19.11
N THR A 212 6.35 10.28 -18.92
CA THR A 212 7.39 9.67 -19.76
C THR A 212 6.97 8.35 -20.40
N GLY A 213 5.86 7.75 -19.95
CA GLY A 213 5.48 6.40 -20.29
C GLY A 213 6.18 5.35 -19.41
N LEU A 214 5.74 4.10 -19.56
CA LEU A 214 6.32 2.93 -18.90
C LEU A 214 7.22 2.20 -19.91
N ARG A 215 8.49 1.99 -19.55
CA ARG A 215 9.35 1.01 -20.21
C ARG A 215 9.72 -0.05 -19.20
N LYS A 216 10.07 -1.25 -19.66
CA LYS A 216 10.44 -2.36 -18.79
C LYS A 216 11.76 -2.93 -19.22
N GLU A 217 12.57 -3.32 -18.24
CA GLU A 217 13.83 -3.99 -18.43
C GLU A 217 13.78 -5.38 -17.78
N LEU A 218 14.50 -6.33 -18.39
CA LEU A 218 14.59 -7.69 -17.87
C LEU A 218 15.61 -7.74 -16.73
N VAL A 219 15.12 -7.89 -15.50
CA VAL A 219 15.92 -8.04 -14.30
C VAL A 219 16.05 -9.51 -13.94
N THR A 220 17.26 -9.94 -13.59
CA THR A 220 17.54 -11.31 -13.12
C THR A 220 17.88 -11.28 -11.64
N PHE A 221 17.08 -11.98 -10.83
CA PHE A 221 17.34 -12.26 -9.42
C PHE A 221 17.98 -13.63 -9.29
N SER A 222 19.01 -13.75 -8.45
CA SER A 222 19.72 -15.02 -8.33
C SER A 222 20.16 -15.33 -6.91
N TRP A 223 20.06 -16.60 -6.54
CA TRP A 223 20.55 -17.11 -5.27
C TRP A 223 21.50 -18.29 -5.48
N LYS A 224 22.71 -18.19 -4.92
CA LYS A 224 23.71 -19.25 -5.03
C LYS A 224 23.57 -20.25 -3.89
N GLY A 225 23.27 -21.50 -4.22
CA GLY A 225 23.22 -22.57 -3.23
C GLY A 225 22.69 -23.88 -3.78
N LYS A 226 23.46 -24.95 -3.63
CA LYS A 226 23.02 -26.33 -3.91
C LYS A 226 22.45 -27.04 -2.68
N ASN A 227 22.57 -26.42 -1.50
CA ASN A 227 22.22 -27.01 -0.21
C ASN A 227 20.82 -26.58 0.28
N CYS A 228 20.11 -25.76 -0.49
CA CYS A 228 18.72 -25.40 -0.22
C CYS A 228 17.77 -26.16 -1.15
N THR A 229 16.56 -26.41 -0.67
CA THR A 229 15.51 -27.17 -1.36
C THR A 229 14.50 -26.27 -2.04
N SER A 230 14.30 -25.06 -1.53
CA SER A 230 13.44 -24.05 -2.14
C SER A 230 14.02 -22.65 -1.95
N VAL A 231 13.92 -21.82 -2.98
CA VAL A 231 14.17 -20.39 -2.89
C VAL A 231 12.99 -19.65 -3.49
N GLU A 232 12.42 -18.74 -2.72
CA GLU A 232 11.35 -17.84 -3.16
C GLU A 232 11.79 -16.39 -2.96
N ILE A 233 11.06 -15.45 -3.56
CA ILE A 233 11.25 -14.01 -3.39
C ILE A 233 9.90 -13.36 -3.07
N SER A 234 9.94 -12.30 -2.25
CA SER A 234 8.79 -11.45 -1.93
C SER A 234 9.19 -9.97 -2.02
N GLY A 235 8.22 -9.06 -2.13
CA GLY A 235 8.44 -7.66 -2.48
C GLY A 235 8.33 -7.45 -3.99
N ILE A 236 9.33 -6.84 -4.62
CA ILE A 236 9.41 -6.62 -6.07
C ILE A 236 8.09 -6.05 -6.66
N ASP A 237 7.55 -6.66 -7.71
CA ASP A 237 6.30 -6.35 -8.38
C ASP A 237 5.11 -7.21 -7.93
N ILE A 238 5.24 -7.92 -6.80
CA ILE A 238 4.17 -8.73 -6.20
C ILE A 238 3.82 -8.31 -4.77
N GLY A 239 4.53 -7.35 -4.19
CA GLY A 239 4.34 -6.92 -2.81
C GLY A 239 4.79 -7.97 -1.78
N TRP A 240 4.66 -7.60 -0.49
CA TRP A 240 5.20 -8.39 0.62
C TRP A 240 4.30 -9.55 1.07
N GLY A 241 3.02 -9.51 0.67
CA GLY A 241 2.05 -10.57 0.99
C GLY A 241 2.13 -11.80 0.08
N GLN A 242 2.91 -11.74 -1.00
CA GLN A 242 3.04 -12.82 -1.98
C GLN A 242 4.47 -13.33 -2.05
N ARG A 243 4.63 -14.57 -2.53
CA ARG A 243 5.93 -15.23 -2.75
C ARG A 243 5.97 -15.80 -4.16
N MET A 244 7.13 -15.71 -4.79
CA MET A 244 7.37 -16.28 -6.11
C MET A 244 8.57 -17.23 -6.07
N PRO A 245 8.41 -18.49 -6.49
CA PRO A 245 9.51 -19.44 -6.51
C PRO A 245 10.54 -19.10 -7.58
N LEU A 246 11.82 -19.26 -7.26
CA LEU A 246 12.91 -19.26 -8.21
C LEU A 246 13.05 -20.67 -8.83
N THR A 247 13.60 -20.74 -10.04
CA THR A 247 13.91 -22.02 -10.71
C THR A 247 15.37 -22.38 -10.52
N PHE A 248 15.68 -23.61 -10.10
CA PHE A 248 17.05 -24.07 -9.95
C PHE A 248 17.68 -24.46 -11.29
N ASP A 249 18.71 -23.73 -11.69
CA ASP A 249 19.60 -24.06 -12.81
C ASP A 249 20.73 -24.97 -12.31
N LYS A 250 20.69 -26.23 -12.72
CA LYS A 250 21.66 -27.26 -12.32
C LYS A 250 23.07 -27.02 -12.91
N GLU A 251 23.15 -26.43 -14.10
CA GLU A 251 24.41 -26.21 -14.81
C GLU A 251 25.19 -25.09 -14.12
N GLN A 252 24.49 -24.01 -13.77
CA GLN A 252 25.08 -22.86 -13.08
C GLN A 252 25.15 -23.07 -11.55
N GLY A 253 24.35 -23.97 -11.00
CA GLY A 253 24.21 -24.16 -9.55
C GLY A 253 23.57 -22.96 -8.86
N LEU A 254 22.63 -22.30 -9.54
CA LEU A 254 21.97 -21.07 -9.12
C LEU A 254 20.45 -21.25 -9.16
N TRP A 255 19.77 -20.63 -8.20
CA TRP A 255 18.34 -20.36 -8.31
C TRP A 255 18.17 -19.05 -9.06
N ILE A 256 17.28 -19.00 -10.04
CA ILE A 256 17.11 -17.86 -10.95
C ILE A 256 15.63 -17.51 -11.07
N LEU A 257 15.33 -16.20 -11.04
CA LEU A 257 14.06 -15.64 -11.47
C LEU A 257 14.34 -14.46 -12.40
N LYS A 258 13.60 -14.37 -13.51
CA LYS A 258 13.64 -13.25 -14.44
C LYS A 258 12.31 -12.51 -14.40
N ARG A 259 12.35 -11.17 -14.30
CA ARG A 259 11.16 -10.31 -14.25
C ARG A 259 11.35 -9.11 -15.16
N GLU A 260 10.31 -8.71 -15.86
CA GLU A 260 10.26 -7.43 -16.57
C GLU A 260 9.77 -6.35 -15.63
N LEU A 261 10.65 -5.45 -15.20
CA LEU A 261 10.35 -4.41 -14.24
C LEU A 261 10.47 -3.03 -14.88
N PRO A 262 9.54 -2.10 -14.60
CA PRO A 262 9.70 -0.72 -15.02
C PRO A 262 10.90 -0.02 -14.39
N GLU A 263 11.31 1.14 -14.92
CA GLU A 263 12.34 1.93 -14.25
C GLU A 263 11.90 2.31 -12.84
N GLY A 264 12.82 2.21 -11.86
CA GLY A 264 12.54 2.48 -10.46
C GLY A 264 13.31 1.59 -9.50
N ARG A 265 13.06 1.80 -8.21
CA ARG A 265 13.66 1.04 -7.12
C ARG A 265 12.67 0.05 -6.55
N TYR A 266 13.09 -1.21 -6.42
CA TYR A 266 12.26 -2.29 -5.91
C TYR A 266 12.95 -3.00 -4.76
N GLU A 267 12.36 -2.93 -3.57
CA GLU A 267 12.81 -3.69 -2.42
C GLU A 267 12.26 -5.12 -2.46
N TYR A 268 13.06 -6.06 -1.97
CA TYR A 268 12.71 -7.47 -1.95
C TYR A 268 13.50 -8.23 -0.89
N LYS A 269 13.07 -9.46 -0.63
CA LYS A 269 13.79 -10.39 0.25
C LYS A 269 13.55 -11.82 -0.19
N TYR A 270 14.55 -12.67 -0.02
CA TYR A 270 14.40 -14.10 -0.32
C TYR A 270 13.77 -14.84 0.85
N ILE A 271 13.16 -15.97 0.53
CA ILE A 271 12.74 -16.98 1.49
C ILE A 271 13.45 -18.28 1.09
N VAL A 272 14.45 -18.68 1.87
CA VAL A 272 15.29 -19.86 1.58
C VAL A 272 14.93 -20.94 2.58
N ASP A 273 14.39 -22.05 2.10
CA ASP A 273 13.86 -23.15 2.93
C ASP A 273 12.90 -22.67 4.04
N GLY A 274 12.08 -21.66 3.73
CA GLY A 274 11.11 -21.07 4.66
C GLY A 274 11.62 -19.87 5.47
N GLU A 275 12.92 -19.57 5.43
CA GLU A 275 13.54 -18.52 6.23
C GLU A 275 13.78 -17.23 5.43
N TRP A 276 13.26 -16.10 5.94
CA TRP A 276 13.45 -14.78 5.33
C TRP A 276 14.92 -14.34 5.40
N THR A 277 15.55 -14.22 4.24
CA THR A 277 17.00 -14.04 4.12
C THR A 277 17.35 -12.93 3.15
N CYS A 278 18.25 -12.03 3.55
CA CYS A 278 18.87 -11.07 2.63
C CYS A 278 20.13 -11.66 2.00
N ASN A 279 20.29 -11.48 0.70
CA ASN A 279 21.53 -11.77 0.01
C ASN A 279 22.54 -10.64 0.27
N LYS A 280 23.57 -10.92 1.08
CA LYS A 280 24.63 -9.96 1.43
C LYS A 280 25.53 -9.54 0.26
N TYR A 281 25.43 -10.23 -0.88
CA TYR A 281 26.20 -9.93 -2.09
C TYR A 281 25.42 -9.06 -3.09
N GLU A 282 24.13 -8.83 -2.84
CA GLU A 282 23.28 -7.92 -3.60
C GLU A 282 23.11 -6.60 -2.82
N LEU A 283 22.57 -5.57 -3.49
CA LEU A 283 22.32 -4.29 -2.84
C LEU A 283 21.31 -4.46 -1.69
N VAL A 284 21.57 -3.78 -0.57
CA VAL A 284 20.75 -3.82 0.65
C VAL A 284 20.39 -2.42 1.12
N THR A 285 19.18 -2.27 1.64
CA THR A 285 18.71 -1.01 2.23
C THR A 285 19.48 -0.67 3.50
N SER A 286 19.43 0.60 3.89
CA SER A 286 19.77 0.95 5.27
C SER A 286 18.79 0.27 6.23
N PRO A 287 19.24 -0.15 7.44
CA PRO A 287 18.34 -0.71 8.44
C PRO A 287 17.24 0.30 8.80
N ASN A 288 16.01 -0.19 8.92
CA ASN A 288 14.91 0.61 9.48
C ASN A 288 15.08 0.77 11.01
N LYS A 289 14.12 1.42 11.67
CA LYS A 289 14.18 1.69 13.13
C LYS A 289 14.28 0.42 13.99
N ASP A 290 13.79 -0.71 13.48
CA ASP A 290 13.77 -2.01 14.16
C ASP A 290 14.91 -2.92 13.65
N GLY A 291 15.81 -2.39 12.84
CA GLY A 291 16.97 -3.10 12.30
C GLY A 291 16.65 -4.00 11.09
N HIS A 292 15.43 -3.97 10.57
CA HIS A 292 15.11 -4.74 9.36
C HIS A 292 15.79 -4.14 8.13
N VAL A 293 16.34 -5.03 7.33
CA VAL A 293 17.02 -4.75 6.07
C VAL A 293 16.36 -5.58 4.97
N ASN A 294 16.23 -4.99 3.79
CA ASN A 294 15.78 -5.64 2.57
C ASN A 294 16.90 -5.59 1.52
N ASN A 295 16.89 -6.54 0.59
CA ASN A 295 17.58 -6.31 -0.67
C ASN A 295 16.82 -5.27 -1.50
N TYR A 296 17.49 -4.65 -2.47
CA TYR A 296 16.79 -3.88 -3.49
C TYR A 296 17.49 -3.98 -4.84
N VAL A 297 16.74 -3.72 -5.90
CA VAL A 297 17.27 -3.53 -7.24
C VAL A 297 16.90 -2.13 -7.73
N GLN A 298 17.86 -1.49 -8.38
CA GLN A 298 17.66 -0.23 -9.08
C GLN A 298 17.59 -0.53 -10.58
N VAL A 299 16.47 -0.17 -11.20
CA VAL A 299 16.25 -0.33 -12.64
C VAL A 299 16.32 1.05 -13.28
N ASP A 300 17.42 1.31 -13.99
CA ASP A 300 17.70 2.59 -14.64
C ASP A 300 17.39 2.54 -16.14
N ASP A 301 17.14 3.71 -16.75
CA ASP A 301 16.95 3.83 -18.20
C ASP A 301 18.28 3.68 -18.96
N ALA A 302 18.20 3.35 -20.24
CA ALA A 302 19.36 3.40 -21.11
C ALA A 302 19.83 4.87 -21.29
N PRO A 303 21.14 5.18 -21.12
CA PRO A 303 21.65 6.52 -20.82
C PRO A 303 21.67 7.52 -22.01
N SER A 304 20.56 7.76 -22.69
CA SER A 304 20.54 8.63 -23.89
C SER A 304 19.23 9.32 -24.24
N SER A 305 18.25 9.40 -23.34
CA SER A 305 16.92 9.95 -23.68
C SER A 305 16.55 11.21 -22.90
N VAL A 306 15.81 12.13 -23.52
CA VAL A 306 15.17 13.28 -22.82
C VAL A 306 14.25 12.80 -21.68
N SER A 307 13.74 11.58 -21.79
CA SER A 307 12.94 10.90 -20.75
C SER A 307 13.76 10.61 -19.49
N GLU A 308 15.04 10.24 -19.62
CA GLU A 308 15.93 9.95 -18.49
C GLU A 308 16.15 11.19 -17.61
N ALA A 309 16.51 12.33 -18.21
CA ALA A 309 16.73 13.57 -17.46
C ALA A 309 15.46 14.03 -16.72
N LEU A 310 14.29 13.87 -17.35
CA LEU A 310 13.01 14.15 -16.72
C LEU A 310 12.74 13.18 -15.56
N ARG A 311 12.94 11.88 -15.77
CA ARG A 311 12.71 10.86 -14.74
C ARG A 311 13.63 11.06 -13.53
N ASN A 312 14.92 11.30 -13.76
CA ASN A 312 15.89 11.62 -12.69
C ASN A 312 15.47 12.82 -11.84
N ARG A 313 14.89 13.86 -12.47
CA ARG A 313 14.35 15.01 -11.74
C ARG A 313 13.09 14.64 -10.95
N LEU A 314 12.17 13.87 -11.54
CA LEU A 314 10.91 13.48 -10.89
C LEU A 314 11.10 12.45 -9.77
N THR A 315 12.23 11.75 -9.73
CA THR A 315 12.58 10.80 -8.67
C THR A 315 13.54 11.38 -7.62
N SER A 316 13.99 12.63 -7.78
CA SER A 316 14.83 13.30 -6.79
C SER A 316 14.07 13.58 -5.49
N ASP A 317 14.81 13.94 -4.43
CA ASP A 317 14.22 14.23 -3.12
C ASP A 317 13.33 15.47 -3.12
N ASP A 318 13.66 16.47 -3.93
CA ASP A 318 12.91 17.71 -4.04
C ASP A 318 12.81 18.15 -5.50
N PHE A 319 11.58 18.23 -5.99
CA PHE A 319 11.27 18.74 -7.31
C PHE A 319 9.86 19.33 -7.33
N ASP A 320 9.68 20.26 -8.26
CA ASP A 320 8.38 20.83 -8.59
C ASP A 320 7.93 20.36 -9.97
N LEU A 321 6.63 20.15 -10.13
CA LEU A 321 6.05 20.00 -11.46
C LEU A 321 5.94 21.35 -12.13
N THR A 322 6.31 21.41 -13.41
CA THR A 322 6.04 22.60 -14.22
C THR A 322 4.54 22.74 -14.49
N LYS A 323 4.10 23.94 -14.90
CA LYS A 323 2.69 24.16 -15.29
C LYS A 323 2.26 23.23 -16.43
N ASP A 324 3.15 22.99 -17.39
CA ASP A 324 2.89 22.11 -18.53
C ASP A 324 2.79 20.65 -18.10
N GLU A 325 3.61 20.21 -17.14
CA GLU A 325 3.55 18.86 -16.56
C GLU A 325 2.26 18.64 -15.77
N LEU A 326 1.86 19.62 -14.94
CA LEU A 326 0.56 19.59 -14.28
C LEU A 326 -0.57 19.51 -15.29
N HIS A 327 -0.52 20.31 -16.36
CA HIS A 327 -1.54 20.27 -17.42
C HIS A 327 -1.61 18.89 -18.10
N LYS A 328 -0.47 18.27 -18.41
CA LYS A 328 -0.43 16.90 -18.97
C LYS A 328 -1.04 15.87 -18.02
N ILE A 329 -0.70 15.94 -16.73
CA ILE A 329 -1.28 15.06 -15.71
C ILE A 329 -2.79 15.29 -15.62
N ARG A 330 -3.26 16.55 -15.64
CA ARG A 330 -4.69 16.85 -15.65
C ARG A 330 -5.43 16.26 -16.84
N ALA A 331 -4.91 16.47 -18.05
CA ALA A 331 -5.47 15.91 -19.27
C ALA A 331 -5.52 14.37 -19.21
N PHE A 332 -4.48 13.73 -18.67
CA PHE A 332 -4.45 12.28 -18.46
C PHE A 332 -5.58 11.83 -17.51
N LEU A 333 -5.75 12.49 -16.36
CA LEU A 333 -6.78 12.12 -15.38
C LEU A 333 -8.21 12.31 -15.93
N GLU A 334 -8.42 13.30 -16.79
CA GLU A 334 -9.71 13.54 -17.45
C GLU A 334 -10.02 12.49 -18.53
N ALA A 335 -8.99 12.05 -19.27
CA ALA A 335 -9.13 11.07 -20.34
C ALA A 335 -9.25 9.61 -19.86
N CYS A 336 -8.79 9.30 -18.64
CA CYS A 336 -8.95 7.96 -18.05
C CYS A 336 -10.44 7.59 -17.99
N PRO A 337 -10.87 6.45 -18.56
CA PRO A 337 -12.28 6.08 -18.55
C PRO A 337 -12.76 5.75 -17.12
N ASP A 338 -14.05 5.95 -16.88
CA ASP A 338 -14.70 5.50 -15.65
C ASP A 338 -14.85 3.98 -15.72
N TYR A 339 -13.88 3.23 -15.20
CA TYR A 339 -14.09 1.82 -14.95
C TYR A 339 -14.95 1.70 -13.69
N GLU A 340 -16.16 1.16 -13.87
CA GLU A 340 -17.13 0.89 -12.80
C GLU A 340 -16.54 -0.03 -11.73
#